data_AF-A0AAV0DA74-F1
#
_entry.id   AF-A0AAV0DA74-F1
#
_cell.length_a   1.000
_cell.length_b   1.000
_cell.length_c   1.000
_cell.angle_alpha   90.00
_cell.angle_beta   90.00
_cell.angle_gamma   90.00
#
_symmetry.space_group_name_H-M   'P 1'
#
loop_
_entity.id
_entity.type
_entity.pdbx_description
1 polymer ?
#
loop_
_entity_poly.entity_id
_entity_poly.type
_entity_poly.pdbx_seq_one_letter_code
_entity_poly.pdbx_strand_id
1 'polypeptide(L)'
;MTPFSPTGSDQDVDSLDALDLAESVYAEAQSFLESLPQRLSSCCCAKSSALKCEMDFLKGPLHSAKEILDILNSCPLDVLADPYNETAIMESLSSLSAHLYLFSDERGKEIANVKATFPEMIQEWRVSVQCKGRRNEHPWSSFEKTRNLLEGLVKKGEGIKTKLEKLYKKESEFEAQLEAIENSSRYLKEERQELLNQIKMVYSLAEEEAVNTEAEEVEVDPAIKKLELSFKSKWAATRLLFG
;
A
#
# COMPACT_ATOMS: atom_id res chain seq x y z
N MET A 1 18.35 -46.71 -5.02
CA MET A 1 18.78 -45.68 -5.98
C MET A 1 17.55 -45.21 -6.74
N THR A 2 17.02 -44.06 -6.34
CA THR A 2 15.90 -43.36 -6.98
C THR A 2 16.43 -42.02 -7.45
N PRO A 3 16.16 -41.57 -8.69
CA PRO A 3 16.55 -40.26 -9.14
C PRO A 3 15.45 -39.25 -8.75
N PHE A 4 15.82 -38.23 -7.98
CA PHE A 4 15.02 -37.02 -7.86
C PHE A 4 15.25 -36.18 -9.12
N SER A 5 14.20 -35.94 -9.90
CA SER A 5 14.16 -34.85 -10.88
C SER A 5 13.54 -33.64 -10.19
N PRO A 6 14.14 -32.44 -10.26
CA PRO A 6 13.43 -31.22 -9.97
C PRO A 6 12.64 -30.84 -11.22
N THR A 7 11.32 -30.93 -11.15
CA THR A 7 10.43 -30.37 -12.16
C THR A 7 10.54 -28.85 -12.08
N GLY A 8 11.08 -28.23 -13.13
CA GLY A 8 11.14 -26.80 -13.30
C GLY A 8 9.74 -26.19 -13.25
N SER A 9 9.64 -25.07 -12.55
CA SER A 9 8.45 -24.27 -12.35
C SER A 9 8.11 -23.48 -13.62
N ASP A 10 7.14 -23.96 -14.40
CA ASP A 10 6.41 -23.15 -15.38
C ASP A 10 5.28 -22.36 -14.67
N GLN A 11 5.64 -21.43 -13.76
CA GLN A 11 4.66 -20.57 -13.07
C GLN A 11 4.87 -19.07 -13.28
N ASP A 12 5.93 -18.64 -13.96
CA ASP A 12 6.24 -17.21 -14.07
C ASP A 12 5.47 -16.48 -15.17
N VAL A 13 4.93 -17.21 -16.17
CA VAL A 13 4.29 -16.58 -17.34
C VAL A 13 2.86 -16.11 -17.05
N ASP A 14 2.10 -16.85 -16.23
CA ASP A 14 0.72 -16.48 -15.82
C ASP A 14 0.70 -15.32 -14.81
N SER A 15 1.82 -15.07 -14.12
CA SER A 15 1.93 -14.08 -13.05
C SER A 15 2.12 -12.66 -13.60
N LEU A 16 2.83 -12.52 -14.73
CA LEU A 16 3.13 -11.22 -15.34
C LEU A 16 1.87 -10.55 -15.91
N ASP A 17 1.04 -11.33 -16.61
CA ASP A 17 -0.22 -10.85 -17.21
C ASP A 17 -1.24 -10.47 -16.13
N ALA A 18 -1.24 -11.17 -14.99
CA ALA A 18 -2.10 -10.87 -13.85
C ALA A 18 -1.68 -9.58 -13.12
N LEU A 19 -0.37 -9.30 -13.04
CA LEU A 19 0.16 -8.07 -12.45
C LEU A 19 -0.14 -6.84 -13.32
N ASP A 20 0.04 -6.96 -14.63
CA ASP A 20 -0.25 -5.89 -15.59
C ASP A 20 -1.75 -5.54 -15.63
N LEU A 21 -2.62 -6.57 -15.59
CA LEU A 21 -4.06 -6.38 -15.45
C LEU A 21 -4.43 -5.67 -14.13
N ALA A 22 -3.81 -6.06 -13.02
CA ALA A 22 -4.07 -5.43 -11.73
C ALA A 22 -3.66 -3.95 -11.73
N GLU A 23 -2.49 -3.62 -12.30
CA GLU A 23 -2.00 -2.24 -12.40
C GLU A 23 -2.89 -1.39 -13.31
N SER A 24 -3.39 -1.94 -14.41
CA SER A 24 -4.39 -1.30 -15.26
C SER A 24 -5.68 -0.98 -14.48
N VAL A 25 -6.19 -1.92 -13.69
CA VAL A 25 -7.43 -1.72 -12.89
C VAL A 25 -7.23 -0.66 -11.82
N TYR A 26 -6.07 -0.61 -11.16
CA TYR A 26 -5.77 0.43 -10.18
C TYR A 26 -5.65 1.82 -10.83
N ALA A 27 -4.97 1.92 -11.97
CA ALA A 27 -4.83 3.17 -12.71
C ALA A 27 -6.18 3.71 -13.19
N GLU A 28 -7.06 2.84 -13.70
CA GLU A 28 -8.41 3.22 -14.11
C GLU A 28 -9.24 3.68 -12.91
N ALA A 29 -9.21 2.95 -11.79
CA ALA A 29 -9.92 3.33 -10.58
C ALA A 29 -9.46 4.69 -10.02
N GLN A 30 -8.16 4.96 -10.07
CA GLN A 30 -7.59 6.23 -9.63
C GLN A 30 -7.98 7.39 -10.57
N SER A 31 -7.85 7.20 -11.89
CA SER A 31 -8.30 8.18 -12.87
C SER A 31 -9.80 8.48 -12.74
N PHE A 32 -10.61 7.45 -12.46
CA PHE A 32 -12.04 7.63 -12.22
C PHE A 32 -12.27 8.49 -10.98
N LEU A 33 -11.61 8.18 -9.85
CA LEU A 33 -11.73 8.96 -8.60
C LEU A 33 -11.31 10.42 -8.76
N GLU A 34 -10.29 10.69 -9.59
CA GLU A 34 -9.82 12.05 -9.91
C GLU A 34 -10.78 12.81 -10.84
N SER A 35 -11.50 12.09 -11.72
CA SER A 35 -12.51 12.68 -12.61
C SER A 35 -13.80 13.09 -11.88
N LEU A 36 -14.04 12.55 -10.68
CA LEU A 36 -15.26 12.82 -9.92
C LEU A 36 -15.28 14.25 -9.35
N PRO A 37 -16.46 14.90 -9.30
CA PRO A 37 -16.61 16.19 -8.65
C PRO A 37 -16.02 16.18 -7.25
N GLN A 38 -15.20 17.19 -6.95
CA GLN A 38 -14.65 17.42 -5.62
C GLN A 38 -15.83 17.44 -4.64
N ARG A 39 -15.74 16.63 -3.58
CA ARG A 39 -16.82 16.28 -2.64
C ARG A 39 -17.96 17.28 -2.67
N LEU A 40 -19.19 16.81 -2.91
CA LEU A 40 -20.41 17.58 -2.68
C LEU A 40 -20.59 17.77 -1.16
N SER A 41 -19.64 18.49 -0.58
CA SER A 41 -19.58 18.87 0.80
C SER A 41 -20.46 20.09 0.95
N SER A 42 -21.27 20.07 2.00
CA SER A 42 -22.28 21.06 2.34
C SER A 42 -23.59 20.95 1.55
N CYS A 43 -24.30 19.85 1.75
CA CYS A 43 -25.76 19.95 1.81
C CYS A 43 -26.08 21.03 2.86
N CYS A 44 -26.75 22.09 2.44
CA CYS A 44 -26.95 23.38 3.12
C CYS A 44 -27.79 23.33 4.41
N CYS A 45 -27.62 22.34 5.27
CA CYS A 45 -28.43 22.19 6.49
C CYS A 45 -27.97 23.05 7.68
N ALA A 46 -27.04 24.00 7.49
CA ALA A 46 -26.43 24.75 8.59
C ALA A 46 -26.95 26.20 8.79
N LYS A 47 -28.08 26.59 8.19
CA LYS A 47 -28.63 27.97 8.32
C LYS A 47 -30.10 28.06 8.75
N SER A 48 -30.70 27.02 9.33
CA SER A 48 -32.14 27.04 9.63
C SER A 48 -32.55 28.02 10.75
N SER A 49 -31.63 28.50 11.59
CA SER A 49 -31.97 29.36 12.74
C SER A 49 -32.11 30.84 12.39
N ALA A 50 -31.33 31.38 11.44
CA ALA A 50 -31.44 32.78 11.01
C ALA A 50 -32.68 33.01 10.12
N LEU A 51 -33.01 32.03 9.29
CA LEU A 51 -34.11 32.08 8.32
C LEU A 51 -35.50 31.95 8.94
N LYS A 52 -35.62 31.24 10.07
CA LYS A 52 -36.87 31.17 10.83
C LYS A 52 -37.33 32.54 11.33
N CYS A 53 -36.36 33.41 11.64
CA CYS A 53 -36.60 34.76 12.14
C CYS A 53 -37.22 35.66 11.06
N GLU A 54 -36.80 35.55 9.80
CA GLU A 54 -37.33 36.33 8.66
C GLU A 54 -38.76 35.94 8.26
N MET A 55 -39.14 34.65 8.35
CA MET A 55 -40.50 34.20 8.03
C MET A 55 -41.55 34.62 9.08
N ASP A 56 -41.14 34.81 10.32
CA ASP A 56 -42.02 35.36 11.36
C ASP A 56 -42.35 36.85 11.10
N PHE A 57 -41.53 37.57 10.30
CA PHE A 57 -41.88 38.92 9.85
C PHE A 57 -43.07 38.91 8.89
N LEU A 58 -43.22 37.93 8.01
CA LEU A 58 -44.39 37.86 7.10
C LEU A 58 -45.73 37.64 7.83
N LYS A 59 -45.71 37.26 9.11
CA LYS A 59 -46.89 37.06 9.96
C LYS A 59 -47.29 38.31 10.76
N GLY A 60 -46.51 39.41 10.68
CA GLY A 60 -46.76 40.68 11.39
C GLY A 60 -47.62 41.69 10.61
N PRO A 61 -48.04 42.82 11.22
CA PRO A 61 -48.95 43.77 10.57
C PRO A 61 -48.23 44.74 9.62
N LEU A 62 -48.72 44.73 8.37
CA LEU A 62 -48.53 45.66 7.24
C LEU A 62 -47.09 46.07 6.90
N HIS A 63 -46.42 45.20 6.14
CA HIS A 63 -45.16 45.51 5.46
C HIS A 63 -45.43 46.24 4.14
N SER A 64 -44.51 47.12 3.73
CA SER A 64 -44.62 47.74 2.41
C SER A 64 -44.52 46.66 1.32
N ALA A 65 -45.18 46.87 0.18
CA ALA A 65 -45.13 45.95 -0.95
C ALA A 65 -43.69 45.64 -1.41
N LYS A 66 -42.77 46.59 -1.22
CA LYS A 66 -41.34 46.42 -1.50
C LYS A 66 -40.66 45.47 -0.52
N GLU A 67 -40.88 45.63 0.77
CA GLU A 67 -40.29 44.76 1.80
C GLU A 67 -40.78 43.31 1.67
N ILE A 68 -42.06 43.11 1.36
CA ILE A 68 -42.62 41.77 1.10
C ILE A 68 -41.89 41.10 -0.05
N LEU A 69 -41.65 41.82 -1.15
CA LEU A 69 -40.96 41.29 -2.32
C LEU A 69 -39.49 40.98 -2.02
N ASP A 70 -38.81 41.84 -1.28
CA ASP A 70 -37.40 41.65 -0.90
C ASP A 70 -37.22 40.43 0.02
N ILE A 71 -38.15 40.20 0.96
CA ILE A 71 -38.17 39.00 1.82
C ILE A 71 -38.40 37.75 0.97
N LEU A 72 -39.43 37.73 0.12
CA LEU A 72 -39.75 36.56 -0.72
C LEU A 72 -38.61 36.18 -1.67
N ASN A 73 -37.91 37.16 -2.25
CA ASN A 73 -36.76 36.92 -3.12
C ASN A 73 -35.52 36.40 -2.37
N SER A 74 -35.42 36.68 -1.07
CA SER A 74 -34.30 36.25 -0.23
C SER A 74 -34.54 34.88 0.40
N CYS A 75 -35.78 34.40 0.39
CA CYS A 75 -36.15 33.12 0.98
C CYS A 75 -35.69 31.93 0.13
N PRO A 76 -35.02 30.94 0.73
CA PRO A 76 -34.64 29.73 0.04
C PRO A 76 -35.86 28.83 -0.20
N LEU A 77 -35.77 28.01 -1.25
CA LEU A 77 -36.88 27.17 -1.73
C LEU A 77 -37.41 26.18 -0.69
N ASP A 78 -36.57 25.69 0.22
CA ASP A 78 -36.96 24.79 1.31
C ASP A 78 -37.87 25.46 2.33
N VAL A 79 -37.67 26.76 2.59
CA VAL A 79 -38.49 27.55 3.50
C VAL A 79 -39.80 27.98 2.82
N LEU A 80 -39.75 28.29 1.51
CA LEU A 80 -40.95 28.60 0.71
C LEU A 80 -41.88 27.39 0.52
N ALA A 81 -41.30 26.18 0.48
CA ALA A 81 -42.05 24.93 0.29
C ALA A 81 -42.56 24.28 1.58
N ASP A 82 -42.24 24.86 2.74
CA ASP A 82 -42.69 24.39 4.06
C ASP A 82 -44.22 24.56 4.19
N PRO A 83 -44.99 23.49 4.39
CA PRO A 83 -46.44 23.56 4.59
C PRO A 83 -46.87 24.51 5.71
N TYR A 84 -46.00 24.75 6.71
CA TYR A 84 -46.29 25.65 7.82
C TYR A 84 -46.25 27.14 7.43
N ASN A 85 -45.52 27.50 6.37
CA ASN A 85 -45.34 28.87 5.90
C ASN A 85 -46.20 29.20 4.68
N GLU A 86 -46.74 28.18 4.00
CA GLU A 86 -47.47 28.30 2.74
C GLU A 86 -48.63 29.31 2.81
N THR A 87 -49.40 29.29 3.90
CA THR A 87 -50.48 30.27 4.15
C THR A 87 -49.97 31.70 4.26
N ALA A 88 -48.91 31.93 5.05
CA ALA A 88 -48.34 33.27 5.25
C ALA A 88 -47.72 33.82 3.96
N ILE A 89 -47.10 32.96 3.15
CA ILE A 89 -46.55 33.33 1.85
C ILE A 89 -47.68 33.67 0.86
N MET A 90 -48.76 32.90 0.85
CA MET A 90 -49.92 33.14 -0.01
C MET A 90 -50.67 34.43 0.38
N GLU A 91 -50.76 34.73 1.68
CA GLU A 91 -51.25 36.01 2.21
C GLU A 91 -50.35 37.17 1.81
N SER A 92 -49.03 37.00 1.88
CA SER A 92 -48.03 37.99 1.45
C SER A 92 -48.09 38.28 -0.05
N LEU A 93 -48.21 37.24 -0.89
CA LEU A 93 -48.43 37.36 -2.32
C LEU A 93 -49.78 38.01 -2.63
N SER A 94 -50.80 37.76 -1.81
CA SER A 94 -52.11 38.42 -1.93
C SER A 94 -52.06 39.89 -1.56
N SER A 95 -51.32 40.26 -0.53
CA SER A 95 -51.05 41.65 -0.16
C SER A 95 -50.26 42.36 -1.27
N LEU A 96 -49.23 41.72 -1.82
CA LEU A 96 -48.44 42.25 -2.94
C LEU A 96 -49.32 42.47 -4.18
N SER A 97 -50.20 41.52 -4.49
CA SER A 97 -51.17 41.59 -5.58
C SER A 97 -52.31 42.59 -5.34
N ALA A 98 -52.55 43.04 -4.11
CA ALA A 98 -53.51 44.12 -3.85
C ALA A 98 -52.90 45.51 -4.15
N HIS A 99 -51.57 45.60 -4.19
CA HIS A 99 -50.82 46.84 -4.41
C HIS A 99 -50.11 46.87 -5.78
N LEU A 100 -50.64 46.19 -6.79
CA LEU A 100 -50.02 46.12 -8.13
C LEU A 100 -49.81 47.49 -8.78
N TYR A 101 -50.63 48.49 -8.41
CA TYR A 101 -50.50 49.87 -8.87
C TYR A 101 -49.18 50.56 -8.45
N LEU A 102 -48.46 49.99 -7.48
CA LEU A 102 -47.13 50.46 -7.07
C LEU A 102 -46.00 49.95 -8.00
N PHE A 103 -46.33 49.06 -8.94
CA PHE A 103 -45.38 48.44 -9.86
C PHE A 103 -45.68 48.86 -11.30
N SER A 104 -44.70 48.72 -12.19
CA SER A 104 -44.95 48.85 -13.62
C SER A 104 -45.89 47.74 -14.10
N ASP A 105 -46.64 47.99 -15.17
CA ASP A 105 -47.61 47.03 -15.73
C ASP A 105 -47.00 45.65 -15.99
N GLU A 106 -45.72 45.59 -16.40
CA GLU A 106 -45.00 44.34 -16.64
C GLU A 106 -44.73 43.56 -15.34
N ARG A 107 -44.19 44.23 -14.32
CA ARG A 107 -43.93 43.60 -13.01
C ARG A 107 -45.23 43.24 -12.29
N GLY A 108 -46.29 44.02 -12.48
CA GLY A 108 -47.59 43.73 -11.91
C GLY A 108 -48.18 42.42 -12.46
N LYS A 109 -48.01 42.17 -13.77
CA LYS A 109 -48.39 40.90 -14.40
C LYS A 109 -47.56 39.72 -13.89
N GLU A 110 -46.25 39.90 -13.73
CA GLU A 110 -45.36 38.86 -13.18
C GLU A 110 -45.76 38.47 -11.75
N ILE A 111 -46.04 39.44 -10.88
CA ILE A 111 -46.50 39.20 -9.50
C ILE A 111 -47.83 38.44 -9.49
N ALA A 112 -48.78 38.85 -10.34
CA ALA A 112 -50.07 38.16 -10.45
C ALA A 112 -49.90 36.72 -10.95
N ASN A 113 -48.99 36.50 -11.90
CA ASN A 113 -48.66 35.17 -12.41
C ASN A 113 -48.02 34.29 -11.32
N VAL A 114 -47.02 34.80 -10.61
CA VAL A 114 -46.36 34.10 -9.49
C VAL A 114 -47.39 33.71 -8.42
N LYS A 115 -48.30 34.62 -8.05
CA LYS A 115 -49.38 34.30 -7.11
C LYS A 115 -50.28 33.15 -7.61
N ALA A 116 -50.61 33.13 -8.91
CA ALA A 116 -51.48 32.12 -9.49
C ALA A 116 -50.80 30.75 -9.59
N THR A 117 -49.51 30.70 -9.91
CA THR A 117 -48.75 29.46 -10.15
C THR A 117 -48.02 28.95 -8.90
N PHE A 118 -47.86 29.76 -7.86
CA PHE A 118 -47.10 29.40 -6.65
C PHE A 118 -47.52 28.07 -6.00
N PRO A 119 -48.82 27.78 -5.78
CA PRO A 119 -49.22 26.52 -5.16
C PRO A 119 -48.83 25.29 -6.00
N GLU A 120 -48.95 25.39 -7.32
CA GLU A 120 -48.57 24.33 -8.25
C GLU A 120 -47.06 24.14 -8.28
N MET A 121 -46.28 25.22 -8.41
CA MET A 121 -44.81 25.18 -8.41
C MET A 121 -44.23 24.58 -7.13
N ILE A 122 -44.76 24.94 -5.96
CA ILE A 122 -44.30 24.39 -4.67
C ILE A 122 -44.68 22.92 -4.55
N GLN A 123 -45.86 22.52 -5.02
CA GLN A 123 -46.26 21.13 -5.00
C GLN A 123 -45.41 20.27 -5.95
N GLU A 124 -45.10 20.76 -7.15
CA GLU A 124 -44.18 20.11 -8.10
C GLU A 124 -42.77 19.98 -7.52
N TRP A 125 -42.27 21.03 -6.85
CA TRP A 125 -40.98 21.00 -6.16
C TRP A 125 -40.97 19.95 -5.05
N ARG A 126 -42.03 19.91 -4.22
CA ARG A 126 -42.19 18.93 -3.14
C ARG A 126 -42.22 17.50 -3.68
N VAL A 127 -42.95 17.25 -4.77
CA VAL A 127 -42.96 15.94 -5.45
C VAL A 127 -41.58 15.59 -6.01
N SER A 128 -40.87 16.55 -6.59
CA SER A 128 -39.52 16.34 -7.15
C SER A 128 -38.47 16.01 -6.07
N VAL A 129 -38.57 16.67 -4.91
CA VAL A 129 -37.72 16.41 -3.75
C VAL A 129 -38.11 15.10 -3.05
N GLN A 130 -39.39 14.75 -2.97
CA GLN A 130 -39.85 13.48 -2.39
C GLN A 130 -39.58 12.27 -3.30
N CYS A 131 -39.61 12.43 -4.62
CA CYS A 131 -39.17 11.39 -5.57
C CYS A 131 -37.68 11.06 -5.42
N LYS A 132 -36.85 12.02 -4.97
CA LYS A 132 -35.47 11.77 -4.53
C LYS A 132 -35.39 11.03 -3.18
N GLY A 133 -36.44 11.07 -2.35
CA GLY A 133 -36.51 10.49 -1.01
C GLY A 133 -37.20 9.11 -0.91
N ARG A 134 -37.82 8.59 -1.99
CA ARG A 134 -38.49 7.27 -1.96
C ARG A 134 -37.53 6.07 -1.95
N ARG A 135 -36.24 6.32 -2.17
CA ARG A 135 -35.13 5.44 -1.79
C ARG A 135 -34.72 5.91 -0.39
N ASN A 136 -34.81 5.07 0.64
CA ASN A 136 -34.49 5.42 2.04
C ASN A 136 -33.04 5.93 2.28
N GLU A 137 -32.27 6.18 1.23
CA GLU A 137 -30.98 6.83 1.25
C GLU A 137 -30.94 7.85 0.10
N HIS A 138 -30.59 9.10 0.40
CA HIS A 138 -30.33 10.13 -0.61
C HIS A 138 -29.42 9.53 -1.72
N PRO A 139 -29.70 9.70 -3.02
CA PRO A 139 -28.92 9.06 -4.10
C PRO A 139 -27.40 9.34 -4.02
N TRP A 140 -27.04 10.46 -3.40
CA TRP A 140 -25.67 10.85 -3.15
C TRP A 140 -25.01 10.09 -1.98
N SER A 141 -25.79 9.51 -1.06
CA SER A 141 -25.32 8.66 0.03
C SER A 141 -24.74 7.34 -0.48
N SER A 142 -25.44 6.66 -1.39
CA SER A 142 -24.91 5.44 -2.02
C SER A 142 -23.68 5.73 -2.86
N PHE A 143 -23.68 6.83 -3.60
CA PHE A 143 -22.53 7.27 -4.39
C PHE A 143 -21.31 7.58 -3.51
N GLU A 144 -21.49 8.34 -2.43
CA GLU A 144 -20.40 8.69 -1.52
C GLU A 144 -19.87 7.46 -0.76
N LYS A 145 -20.74 6.51 -0.38
CA LYS A 145 -20.33 5.21 0.19
C LYS A 145 -19.47 4.41 -0.79
N THR A 146 -19.90 4.28 -2.05
CA THR A 146 -19.14 3.56 -3.08
C THR A 146 -17.83 4.25 -3.41
N ARG A 147 -17.80 5.59 -3.50
CA ARG A 147 -16.59 6.39 -3.69
C ARG A 147 -15.58 6.15 -2.56
N ASN A 148 -16.02 6.25 -1.31
CA ASN A 148 -15.15 6.04 -0.14
C ASN A 148 -14.61 4.60 -0.09
N LEU A 149 -15.44 3.62 -0.46
CA LEU A 149 -15.01 2.22 -0.57
C LEU A 149 -13.91 2.06 -1.63
N LEU A 150 -14.12 2.64 -2.83
CA LEU A 150 -13.16 2.58 -3.92
C LEU A 150 -11.83 3.26 -3.53
N GLU A 151 -11.88 4.45 -2.93
CA GLU A 151 -10.69 5.15 -2.42
C GLU A 151 -9.94 4.32 -1.38
N GLY A 152 -10.67 3.66 -0.47
CA GLY A 152 -10.08 2.76 0.51
C GLY A 152 -9.41 1.53 -0.10
N LEU A 153 -10.02 0.95 -1.14
CA LEU A 153 -9.45 -0.20 -1.87
C LEU A 153 -8.19 0.17 -2.64
N VAL A 154 -8.18 1.31 -3.34
CA VAL A 154 -7.00 1.82 -4.06
C VAL A 154 -5.83 2.02 -3.10
N LYS A 155 -6.02 2.74 -1.99
CA LYS A 155 -4.98 2.96 -0.98
C LYS A 155 -4.47 1.65 -0.37
N LYS A 156 -5.37 0.69 -0.13
CA LYS A 156 -4.98 -0.64 0.36
C LYS A 156 -4.13 -1.38 -0.67
N GLY A 157 -4.48 -1.29 -1.95
CA GLY A 157 -3.72 -1.84 -3.08
C GLY A 157 -2.31 -1.27 -3.16
N GLU A 158 -2.15 0.05 -3.13
CA GLU A 158 -0.85 0.74 -3.11
C GLU A 158 0.01 0.30 -1.91
N GLY A 159 -0.62 0.15 -0.73
CA GLY A 159 0.04 -0.35 0.46
C GLY A 159 0.53 -1.79 0.33
N ILE A 160 -0.21 -2.65 -0.38
CA ILE A 160 0.22 -4.01 -0.69
C ILE A 160 1.38 -3.98 -1.69
N LYS A 161 1.28 -3.21 -2.78
CA LYS A 161 2.35 -3.05 -3.79
C LYS A 161 3.67 -2.65 -3.14
N THR A 162 3.64 -1.63 -2.27
CA THR A 162 4.84 -1.17 -1.55
C THR A 162 5.45 -2.25 -0.65
N LYS A 163 4.62 -3.07 0.02
CA LYS A 163 5.11 -4.18 0.85
C LYS A 163 5.74 -5.27 0.00
N LEU A 164 5.14 -5.55 -1.15
CA LEU A 164 5.59 -6.58 -2.07
C LEU A 164 6.95 -6.20 -2.70
N GLU A 165 7.13 -4.94 -3.10
CA GLU A 165 8.43 -4.43 -3.59
C GLU A 165 9.54 -4.53 -2.53
N LYS A 166 9.22 -4.24 -1.26
CA LYS A 166 10.16 -4.46 -0.14
C LYS A 166 10.54 -5.92 0.04
N LEU A 167 9.59 -6.84 -0.18
CA LEU A 167 9.86 -8.28 -0.10
C LEU A 167 10.78 -8.72 -1.24
N TYR A 168 10.54 -8.30 -2.48
CA TYR A 168 11.43 -8.61 -3.61
C TYR A 168 12.85 -8.11 -3.40
N LYS A 169 13.01 -6.90 -2.85
CA LYS A 169 14.36 -6.39 -2.51
C LYS A 169 15.07 -7.28 -1.48
N LYS A 170 14.33 -7.75 -0.48
CA LYS A 170 14.88 -8.61 0.57
C LYS A 170 15.21 -10.01 0.06
N GLU A 171 14.38 -10.54 -0.84
CA GLU A 171 14.63 -11.81 -1.53
C GLU A 171 15.93 -11.74 -2.33
N SER A 172 16.10 -10.70 -3.15
CA SER A 172 17.34 -10.48 -3.90
C SER A 172 18.57 -10.33 -2.99
N GLU A 173 18.44 -9.66 -1.84
CA GLU A 173 19.52 -9.55 -0.85
C GLU A 173 19.90 -10.93 -0.28
N PHE A 174 18.91 -11.77 0.06
CA PHE A 174 19.18 -13.12 0.57
C PHE A 174 19.79 -14.03 -0.48
N GLU A 175 19.38 -13.92 -1.74
CA GLU A 175 19.96 -14.69 -2.83
C GLU A 175 21.44 -14.35 -3.04
N ALA A 176 21.81 -13.07 -2.98
CA ALA A 176 23.21 -12.65 -3.02
C ALA A 176 24.02 -13.17 -1.82
N GLN A 177 23.43 -13.20 -0.61
CA GLN A 177 24.08 -13.77 0.57
C GLN A 177 24.28 -15.28 0.42
N LEU A 178 23.30 -15.99 -0.14
CA LEU A 178 23.37 -17.42 -0.37
C LEU A 178 24.48 -17.76 -1.38
N GLU A 179 24.56 -17.03 -2.50
CA GLU A 179 25.63 -17.19 -3.48
C GLU A 179 27.02 -16.96 -2.87
N ALA A 180 27.16 -15.94 -2.01
CA ALA A 180 28.41 -15.66 -1.31
C ALA A 180 28.83 -16.82 -0.36
N ILE A 181 27.86 -17.40 0.36
CA ILE A 181 28.08 -18.55 1.25
C ILE A 181 28.48 -19.79 0.42
N GLU A 182 27.80 -20.06 -0.68
CA GLU A 182 28.10 -21.19 -1.55
C GLU A 182 29.51 -21.09 -2.15
N ASN A 183 29.90 -19.89 -2.63
CA ASN A 183 31.24 -19.63 -3.12
C ASN A 183 32.30 -19.82 -2.02
N SER A 184 32.05 -19.32 -0.82
CA SER A 184 32.95 -19.52 0.33
C SER A 184 33.07 -21.00 0.70
N SER A 185 31.97 -21.75 0.69
CA SER A 185 31.96 -23.19 0.94
C SER A 185 32.79 -23.96 -0.08
N ARG A 186 32.67 -23.60 -1.37
CA ARG A 186 33.43 -24.19 -2.47
C ARG A 186 34.93 -23.96 -2.28
N TYR A 187 35.32 -22.73 -2.01
CA TYR A 187 36.72 -22.37 -1.74
C TYR A 187 37.30 -23.18 -0.58
N LEU A 188 36.58 -23.27 0.55
CA LEU A 188 37.04 -24.04 1.72
C LEU A 188 37.15 -25.54 1.43
N LYS A 189 36.30 -26.10 0.56
CA LYS A 189 36.41 -27.51 0.13
C LYS A 189 37.68 -27.73 -0.69
N GLU A 190 38.01 -26.82 -1.59
CA GLU A 190 39.22 -26.87 -2.40
C GLU A 190 40.47 -26.73 -1.53
N GLU A 191 40.50 -25.74 -0.63
CA GLU A 191 41.60 -25.52 0.32
C GLU A 191 41.82 -26.74 1.21
N ARG A 192 40.73 -27.35 1.72
CA ARG A 192 40.81 -28.58 2.51
C ARG A 192 41.36 -29.75 1.70
N GLN A 193 40.97 -29.88 0.43
CA GLN A 193 41.45 -30.96 -0.43
C GLN A 193 42.96 -30.82 -0.70
N GLU A 194 43.42 -29.60 -0.95
CA GLU A 194 44.85 -29.31 -1.14
C GLU A 194 45.66 -29.62 0.13
N LEU A 195 45.16 -29.20 1.30
CA LEU A 195 45.80 -29.52 2.58
C LEU A 195 45.91 -31.04 2.81
N LEU A 196 44.88 -31.80 2.46
CA LEU A 196 44.91 -33.27 2.56
C LEU A 196 45.96 -33.88 1.61
N ASN A 197 46.12 -33.35 0.40
CA ASN A 197 47.16 -33.79 -0.53
C ASN A 197 48.55 -33.53 0.04
N GLN A 198 48.77 -32.34 0.63
CA GLN A 198 50.04 -31.98 1.28
C GLN A 198 50.34 -32.88 2.48
N ILE A 199 49.36 -33.12 3.36
CA ILE A 199 49.51 -34.04 4.50
C ILE A 199 49.91 -35.43 4.01
N LYS A 200 49.25 -35.94 2.97
CA LYS A 200 49.57 -37.26 2.40
C LYS A 200 51.02 -37.32 1.90
N MET A 201 51.49 -36.29 1.22
CA MET A 201 52.87 -36.21 0.73
C MET A 201 53.89 -36.22 1.87
N VAL A 202 53.67 -35.40 2.89
CA VAL A 202 54.57 -35.32 4.06
C VAL A 202 54.54 -36.62 4.86
N TYR A 203 53.39 -37.26 5.00
CA TYR A 203 53.27 -38.55 5.66
C TYR A 203 54.09 -39.63 4.96
N SER A 204 53.97 -39.74 3.62
CA SER A 204 54.77 -40.70 2.84
C SER A 204 56.27 -40.44 2.95
N LEU A 205 56.70 -39.16 2.95
CA LEU A 205 58.11 -38.82 3.14
C LEU A 205 58.60 -39.21 4.54
N ALA A 206 57.81 -38.94 5.59
CA ALA A 206 58.16 -39.31 6.95
C ALA A 206 58.24 -40.83 7.15
N GLU A 207 57.37 -41.60 6.47
CA GLU A 207 57.40 -43.06 6.47
C GLU A 207 58.68 -43.60 5.81
N GLU A 208 59.09 -43.03 4.67
CA GLU A 208 60.34 -43.39 3.99
C GLU A 208 61.57 -43.08 4.83
N GLU A 209 61.65 -41.89 5.42
CA GLU A 209 62.73 -41.49 6.32
C GLU A 209 62.82 -42.38 7.57
N ALA A 210 61.68 -42.74 8.16
CA ALA A 210 61.66 -43.66 9.31
C ALA A 210 62.26 -45.02 8.96
N VAL A 211 61.88 -45.59 7.81
CA VAL A 211 62.44 -46.88 7.33
C VAL A 211 63.93 -46.75 7.03
N ASN A 212 64.37 -45.65 6.42
CA ASN A 212 65.79 -45.44 6.10
C ASN A 212 66.63 -45.29 7.37
N THR A 213 66.16 -44.54 8.36
CA THR A 213 66.85 -44.40 9.66
C THR A 213 66.96 -45.71 10.42
N GLU A 214 65.91 -46.54 10.41
CA GLU A 214 65.95 -47.87 11.02
C GLU A 214 66.95 -48.79 10.30
N ALA A 215 67.00 -48.72 8.97
CA ALA A 215 67.98 -49.47 8.17
C ALA A 215 69.43 -49.04 8.44
N GLU A 216 69.69 -47.73 8.51
CA GLU A 216 71.01 -47.18 8.86
C GLU A 216 71.42 -47.59 10.28
N GLU A 217 70.51 -47.55 11.26
CA GLU A 217 70.79 -47.98 12.63
C GLU A 217 71.23 -49.45 12.69
N VAL A 218 70.55 -50.34 11.95
CA VAL A 218 70.88 -51.77 11.86
C VAL A 218 72.26 -52.01 11.23
N GLU A 219 72.74 -51.16 10.31
CA GLU A 219 74.06 -51.29 9.69
C GLU A 219 75.20 -50.66 10.51
N VAL A 220 74.93 -49.55 11.19
CA VAL A 220 75.92 -48.81 11.98
C VAL A 220 76.29 -49.57 13.25
N ASP A 221 75.32 -50.19 13.92
CA ASP A 221 75.52 -50.85 15.21
C ASP A 221 76.52 -52.04 15.16
N PRO A 222 76.48 -52.94 14.15
CA PRO A 222 77.50 -53.96 13.94
C PRO A 222 78.86 -53.39 13.56
N ALA A 223 78.89 -52.33 12.73
CA ALA A 223 80.12 -51.69 12.30
C ALA A 223 80.88 -51.07 13.50
N ILE A 224 80.16 -50.39 14.40
CA ILE A 224 80.71 -49.87 15.67
C ILE A 224 81.27 -51.01 16.52
N LYS A 225 80.49 -52.07 16.76
CA LYS A 225 80.93 -53.24 17.56
C LYS A 225 82.19 -53.88 17.00
N LYS A 226 82.27 -54.03 15.67
CA LYS A 226 83.45 -54.58 14.97
C LYS A 226 84.67 -53.67 15.14
N LEU A 227 84.48 -52.36 14.99
CA LEU A 227 85.55 -51.38 15.15
C LEU A 227 86.08 -51.39 16.59
N GLU A 228 85.20 -51.39 17.61
CA GLU A 228 85.58 -51.50 19.02
C GLU A 228 86.41 -52.76 19.31
N LEU A 229 85.96 -53.92 18.81
CA LEU A 229 86.68 -55.19 18.98
C LEU A 229 88.09 -55.12 18.37
N SER A 230 88.21 -54.52 17.18
CA SER A 230 89.49 -54.35 16.52
C SER A 230 90.44 -53.44 17.31
N PHE A 231 89.92 -52.35 17.90
CA PHE A 231 90.69 -51.47 18.76
C PHE A 231 91.11 -52.14 20.06
N LYS A 232 90.17 -52.82 20.76
CA LYS A 232 90.45 -53.57 21.99
C LYS A 232 91.52 -54.64 21.76
N SER A 233 91.46 -55.36 20.64
CA SER A 233 92.46 -56.37 20.25
C SER A 233 93.83 -55.75 19.98
N LYS A 234 93.91 -54.69 19.17
CA LYS A 234 95.16 -53.96 18.91
C LYS A 234 95.77 -53.42 20.20
N TRP A 235 94.96 -52.84 21.08
CA TRP A 235 95.41 -52.30 22.36
C TRP A 235 95.96 -53.38 23.29
N ALA A 236 95.31 -54.55 23.35
CA ALA A 236 95.80 -55.69 24.11
C ALA A 236 97.16 -56.19 23.57
N ALA A 237 97.32 -56.27 22.24
CA ALA A 237 98.58 -56.63 21.62
C ALA A 237 99.70 -55.63 21.94
N THR A 238 99.39 -54.32 21.93
CA THR A 238 100.37 -53.28 22.30
C THR A 238 100.80 -53.40 23.76
N ARG A 239 99.89 -53.71 24.70
CA ARG A 239 100.28 -53.93 26.11
C ARG A 239 101.25 -55.08 26.31
N LEU A 240 101.14 -56.15 25.53
CA LEU A 240 102.06 -57.30 25.58
C LEU A 240 103.47 -56.96 25.09
N LEU A 241 103.65 -55.84 24.37
CA LEU A 241 104.97 -55.35 23.95
C LEU A 241 105.70 -54.57 25.04
N PHE A 242 105.01 -54.22 26.14
CA PHE A 242 105.55 -53.43 27.25
C PHE A 242 105.49 -54.16 28.61
N GLY A 243 105.16 -55.46 28.60
CA GLY A 243 105.09 -56.34 29.77
C GLY A 243 106.15 -57.42 29.75
#